data_AF-A0A8C2PF79-F1
#
_entry.id   AF-A0A8C2PF79-F1
#
_cell.length_a   1.000
_cell.length_b   1.000
_cell.length_c   1.000
_cell.angle_alpha   90.00
_cell.angle_beta   90.00
_cell.angle_gamma   90.00
#
_symmetry.space_group_name_H-M   'P 1'
#
loop_
_entity.id
_entity.type
_entity.pdbx_description
1 polymer ?
#
loop_
_entity_poly.entity_id
_entity_poly.type
_entity_poly.pdbx_seq_one_letter_code
_entity_poly.pdbx_strand_id
1 'polypeptide(L)'
;MFCYIKFKRNVKIYFCYFKEIRSESHDYPHRVAKFPENRNRNRYRDVSPYDHSRVKLQNAENDYINASLVDIEEAQRSYILTQGPLPNTGCHFWLMVWQQKTKAVVMLNRIVEKESVKCAQYWPTKDDREMLFKETGFSVKFLSEDVKSYYTVHLLQLGNTRTGETRTISHFHYTTWPDFGVPESPASFLNFLFKVRESGSLNPEHGPAVIHCSAGIGRSGTFSLVDSCLVLIEKGDNINIKQLLLNMRKYRMGLIQTPDQLRFSYMTIIEGAKFIKGDSSIQKRWKELSKEDVCPVFDHSPTKIMTEKYNGNRIGLEEEKLTGDRYSGLSSKTQEALEESSESSSTVPVLLQR
;
A
#
# COMPACT_ATOMS: atom_id res chain seq x y z
N MET A 1 -28.10 15.30 -22.37
CA MET A 1 -28.75 14.47 -21.33
C MET A 1 -29.00 13.02 -21.78
N PHE A 2 -29.67 12.74 -22.91
CA PHE A 2 -30.02 11.36 -23.31
C PHE A 2 -28.82 10.39 -23.49
N CYS A 3 -27.71 10.84 -24.09
CA CYS A 3 -26.50 10.02 -24.28
C CYS A 3 -25.86 9.57 -22.95
N TYR A 4 -26.03 10.39 -21.90
CA TYR A 4 -25.44 10.20 -20.56
C TYR A 4 -26.12 9.09 -19.76
N ILE A 5 -27.42 8.86 -19.96
CA ILE A 5 -28.18 7.80 -19.28
C ILE A 5 -27.76 6.42 -19.81
N LYS A 6 -27.46 6.29 -21.12
CA LYS A 6 -26.84 5.08 -21.70
C LYS A 6 -25.47 4.77 -21.07
N PHE A 7 -24.66 5.79 -20.79
CA PHE A 7 -23.32 5.65 -20.23
C PHE A 7 -23.31 5.14 -18.77
N LYS A 8 -24.37 5.34 -17.97
CA LYS A 8 -24.44 4.81 -16.59
C LYS A 8 -24.71 3.30 -16.50
N ARG A 9 -25.43 2.72 -17.47
CA ARG A 9 -25.99 1.36 -17.39
C ARG A 9 -25.18 0.27 -18.13
N ASN A 10 -24.32 0.63 -19.08
CA ASN A 10 -23.77 -0.35 -20.00
C ASN A 10 -22.31 -0.73 -19.67
N VAL A 11 -22.12 -1.74 -18.82
CA VAL A 11 -20.80 -2.25 -18.38
C VAL A 11 -19.89 -2.60 -19.57
N LYS A 12 -20.47 -3.10 -20.67
CA LYS A 12 -19.75 -3.41 -21.92
C LYS A 12 -19.00 -2.20 -22.50
N ILE A 13 -19.48 -0.96 -22.34
CA ILE A 13 -18.81 0.23 -22.85
C ILE A 13 -17.49 0.46 -22.11
N TYR A 14 -17.50 0.45 -20.78
CA TYR A 14 -16.28 0.62 -19.98
C TYR A 14 -15.27 -0.51 -20.19
N PHE A 15 -15.74 -1.73 -20.46
CA PHE A 15 -14.87 -2.84 -20.83
C PHE A 15 -14.12 -2.59 -22.15
N CYS A 16 -14.82 -2.11 -23.19
CA CYS A 16 -14.19 -1.73 -24.46
C CYS A 16 -13.22 -0.55 -24.26
N TYR A 17 -13.65 0.50 -23.57
CA TYR A 17 -12.85 1.71 -23.32
C TYR A 17 -11.59 1.40 -22.48
N PHE A 18 -11.68 0.48 -21.52
CA PHE A 18 -10.53 0.01 -20.75
C PHE A 18 -9.54 -0.78 -21.61
N LYS A 19 -10.01 -1.61 -22.56
CA LYS A 19 -9.16 -2.30 -23.53
C LYS A 19 -8.47 -1.34 -24.49
N GLU A 20 -9.20 -0.33 -24.98
CA GLU A 20 -8.70 0.75 -25.83
C GLU A 20 -7.58 1.53 -25.12
N ILE A 21 -7.83 2.01 -23.90
CA ILE A 21 -6.80 2.67 -23.07
C ILE A 21 -5.59 1.75 -22.84
N ARG A 22 -5.79 0.44 -22.62
CA ARG A 22 -4.69 -0.52 -22.46
C ARG A 22 -3.87 -0.74 -23.74
N SER A 23 -4.48 -0.65 -24.92
CA SER A 23 -3.76 -0.79 -26.20
C SER A 23 -3.06 0.50 -26.65
N GLU A 24 -3.58 1.67 -26.26
CA GLU A 24 -2.95 2.97 -26.50
C GLU A 24 -1.90 3.36 -25.43
N SER A 25 -1.85 2.62 -24.30
CA SER A 25 -0.85 2.83 -23.26
C SER A 25 0.54 2.51 -23.78
N HIS A 26 1.40 3.53 -23.80
CA HIS A 26 2.80 3.36 -24.18
C HIS A 26 3.57 2.64 -23.06
N ASP A 27 4.42 1.70 -23.45
CA ASP A 27 5.38 1.04 -22.56
C ASP A 27 6.74 1.74 -22.68
N TYR A 28 7.33 2.11 -21.55
CA TYR A 28 8.59 2.85 -21.48
C TYR A 28 9.66 2.00 -20.77
N PRO A 29 10.96 2.24 -21.03
CA PRO A 29 12.03 1.49 -20.38
C PRO A 29 11.93 1.55 -18.85
N HIS A 30 12.06 0.39 -18.20
CA HIS A 30 12.11 0.21 -16.75
C HIS A 30 13.31 -0.69 -16.36
N ARG A 31 14.47 -0.44 -16.98
CA ARG A 31 15.67 -1.31 -16.89
C ARG A 31 16.23 -1.36 -15.48
N VAL A 32 16.30 -0.23 -14.76
CA VAL A 32 16.86 -0.19 -13.40
C VAL A 32 16.06 -1.08 -12.45
N ALA A 33 14.74 -1.12 -12.60
CA ALA A 33 13.84 -1.95 -11.81
C ALA A 33 14.05 -3.46 -12.01
N LYS A 34 14.72 -3.89 -13.09
CA LYS A 34 14.99 -5.30 -13.42
C LYS A 34 16.43 -5.73 -13.11
N PHE A 35 17.30 -4.86 -12.60
CA PHE A 35 18.64 -5.26 -12.16
C PHE A 35 18.55 -6.30 -11.02
N PRO A 36 19.45 -7.30 -10.95
CA PRO A 36 19.36 -8.40 -9.97
C PRO A 36 19.29 -7.93 -8.52
N GLU A 37 20.10 -6.93 -8.16
CA GLU A 37 20.14 -6.27 -6.85
C GLU A 37 18.79 -5.63 -6.44
N ASN A 38 17.99 -5.20 -7.42
CA ASN A 38 16.69 -4.55 -7.17
C ASN A 38 15.54 -5.54 -7.07
N ARG A 39 15.78 -6.85 -7.27
CA ARG A 39 14.73 -7.88 -7.22
C ARG A 39 14.01 -7.93 -5.86
N ASN A 40 14.74 -7.74 -4.76
CA ASN A 40 14.17 -7.73 -3.40
C ASN A 40 13.53 -6.39 -3.00
N ARG A 41 13.64 -5.34 -3.84
CA ARG A 41 12.98 -4.03 -3.65
C ARG A 41 11.63 -3.95 -4.38
N ASN A 42 11.27 -4.97 -5.15
CA ASN A 42 10.02 -5.04 -5.93
C ASN A 42 9.04 -6.04 -5.32
N ARG A 43 7.82 -5.59 -4.98
CA ARG A 43 6.74 -6.45 -4.45
C ARG A 43 6.12 -7.34 -5.52
N TYR A 44 6.11 -6.88 -6.77
CA TYR A 44 5.53 -7.57 -7.92
C TYR A 44 6.51 -7.56 -9.10
N ARG A 45 6.70 -8.70 -9.77
CA ARG A 45 7.65 -8.84 -10.89
C ARG A 45 7.22 -8.06 -12.13
N ASP A 46 5.91 -7.92 -12.30
CA ASP A 46 5.19 -7.32 -13.42
C ASP A 46 4.82 -5.84 -13.21
N VAL A 47 5.13 -5.25 -12.04
CA VAL A 47 4.88 -3.83 -11.76
C VAL A 47 6.20 -3.13 -11.42
N SER A 48 6.61 -2.18 -12.25
CA SER A 48 7.88 -1.46 -12.11
C SER A 48 7.73 0.02 -12.50
N PRO A 49 8.49 0.94 -11.88
CA PRO A 49 8.54 2.32 -12.34
C PRO A 49 9.35 2.41 -13.64
N TYR A 50 8.98 3.33 -14.53
CA TYR A 50 9.80 3.63 -15.71
C TYR A 50 11.05 4.43 -15.33
N ASP A 51 12.14 4.24 -16.07
CA ASP A 51 13.47 4.78 -15.76
C ASP A 51 13.50 6.32 -15.74
N HIS A 52 12.65 6.96 -16.55
CA HIS A 52 12.56 8.43 -16.69
C HIS A 52 11.71 9.10 -15.60
N SER A 53 10.80 8.37 -14.96
CA SER A 53 9.85 8.89 -13.96
C SER A 53 10.09 8.33 -12.56
N ARG A 54 10.98 7.34 -12.40
CA ARG A 54 11.26 6.74 -11.10
C ARG A 54 11.80 7.77 -10.13
N VAL A 55 11.35 7.71 -8.88
CA VAL A 55 11.97 8.47 -7.80
C VAL A 55 13.35 7.85 -7.54
N LYS A 56 14.36 8.70 -7.35
CA LYS A 56 15.74 8.30 -7.06
C LYS A 56 16.07 8.71 -5.62
N LEU A 57 16.48 7.75 -4.80
CA LEU A 57 16.92 8.02 -3.43
C LEU A 57 18.31 8.65 -3.46
N GLN A 58 18.46 9.81 -2.83
CA GLN A 58 19.77 10.43 -2.62
C GLN A 58 20.45 9.84 -1.38
N ASN A 59 21.78 9.94 -1.29
CA ASN A 59 22.58 9.52 -0.13
C ASN A 59 22.35 8.05 0.32
N ALA A 60 22.13 7.17 -0.65
CA ALA A 60 22.03 5.72 -0.49
C ALA A 60 22.93 5.02 -1.52
N GLU A 61 23.50 3.87 -1.17
CA GLU A 61 24.39 3.08 -2.07
C GLU A 61 23.68 2.64 -3.36
N ASN A 62 22.38 2.37 -3.27
CA ASN A 62 21.51 2.04 -4.38
C ASN A 62 20.27 2.96 -4.34
N ASP A 63 20.12 3.76 -5.39
CA ASP A 63 19.12 4.83 -5.53
C ASP A 63 17.68 4.32 -5.80
N TYR A 64 17.48 3.01 -5.91
CA TYR A 64 16.23 2.43 -6.40
C TYR A 64 15.15 2.28 -5.32
N ILE A 65 13.96 2.78 -5.65
CA ILE A 65 12.69 2.48 -4.99
C ILE A 65 11.61 2.29 -6.07
N ASN A 66 10.65 1.38 -5.85
CA ASN A 66 9.51 1.18 -6.78
C ASN A 66 8.45 2.28 -6.59
N ALA A 67 8.81 3.49 -6.98
CA ALA A 67 7.98 4.68 -6.93
C ALA A 67 8.17 5.52 -8.21
N SER A 68 7.09 6.13 -8.70
CA SER A 68 7.09 6.99 -9.87
C SER A 68 6.56 8.38 -9.49
N LEU A 69 7.28 9.44 -9.86
CA LEU A 69 6.74 10.79 -9.88
C LEU A 69 5.81 10.89 -11.11
N VAL A 70 4.53 11.15 -10.85
CA VAL A 70 3.48 11.36 -11.85
C VAL A 70 3.09 12.82 -11.78
N ASP A 71 3.46 13.58 -12.81
CA ASP A 71 3.22 15.01 -12.87
C ASP A 71 2.09 15.33 -13.85
N ILE A 72 1.17 16.20 -13.43
CA ILE A 72 0.00 16.63 -14.19
C ILE A 72 0.05 18.15 -14.28
N GLU A 73 0.82 18.62 -15.26
CA GLU A 73 1.14 20.02 -15.49
C GLU A 73 -0.12 20.88 -15.62
N GLU A 74 -1.13 20.41 -16.36
CA GLU A 74 -2.40 21.13 -16.56
C GLU A 74 -3.15 21.31 -15.22
N ALA A 75 -3.13 20.28 -14.37
CA ALA A 75 -3.71 20.34 -13.03
C ALA A 75 -2.83 21.13 -12.05
N GLN A 76 -1.55 21.39 -12.37
CA GLN A 76 -0.51 21.84 -11.44
C GLN A 76 -0.46 20.95 -10.19
N ARG A 77 -0.48 19.63 -10.40
CA ARG A 77 -0.53 18.63 -9.34
C ARG A 77 0.41 17.46 -9.65
N SER A 78 1.30 17.17 -8.71
CA SER A 78 2.27 16.08 -8.81
C SER A 78 2.05 15.07 -7.68
N TYR A 79 2.19 13.78 -7.99
CA TYR A 79 2.02 12.69 -7.04
C TYR A 79 3.20 11.72 -7.11
N ILE A 80 3.53 11.07 -6.00
CA ILE A 80 4.43 9.91 -6.00
C ILE A 80 3.58 8.65 -5.86
N LEU A 81 3.50 7.86 -6.92
CA LEU A 81 2.79 6.59 -6.92
C LEU A 81 3.77 5.44 -6.67
N THR A 82 3.63 4.75 -5.54
CA THR A 82 4.56 3.72 -5.06
C THR A 82 3.86 2.42 -4.68
N GLN A 83 4.59 1.30 -4.68
CA GLN A 83 4.11 0.05 -4.08
C GLN A 83 3.96 0.21 -2.54
N GLY A 84 3.12 -0.64 -1.93
CA GLY A 84 3.07 -0.79 -0.48
C GLY A 84 4.40 -1.36 0.03
N PRO A 85 5.09 -0.70 0.98
CA PRO A 85 6.43 -1.11 1.43
C PRO A 85 6.55 -2.60 1.75
N LEU A 86 7.71 -3.16 1.40
CA LEU A 86 8.19 -4.45 1.89
C LEU A 86 8.90 -4.23 3.25
N PRO A 87 9.10 -5.29 4.07
CA PRO A 87 9.82 -5.16 5.35
C PRO A 87 11.19 -4.47 5.18
N ASN A 88 11.96 -4.87 4.16
CA ASN A 88 13.27 -4.30 3.80
C ASN A 88 13.20 -2.96 3.03
N THR A 89 12.02 -2.38 2.80
CA THR A 89 11.86 -1.08 2.10
C THR A 89 11.10 -0.03 2.89
N GLY A 90 10.77 -0.26 4.17
CA GLY A 90 10.19 0.77 5.04
C GLY A 90 11.15 1.95 5.26
N CYS A 91 12.43 1.68 5.49
CA CYS A 91 13.48 2.68 5.62
C CYS A 91 13.64 3.55 4.36
N HIS A 92 13.65 2.91 3.18
CA HIS A 92 13.68 3.54 1.86
C HIS A 92 12.44 4.41 1.59
N PHE A 93 11.26 3.97 2.03
CA PHE A 93 10.01 4.73 1.89
C PHE A 93 10.04 6.04 2.70
N TRP A 94 10.50 6.02 3.95
CA TRP A 94 10.58 7.24 4.76
C TRP A 94 11.72 8.18 4.33
N LEU A 95 12.83 7.64 3.84
CA LEU A 95 13.87 8.42 3.15
C LEU A 95 13.29 9.19 1.95
N MET A 96 12.47 8.52 1.13
CA MET A 96 11.76 9.15 0.01
C MET A 96 10.82 10.25 0.48
N VAL A 97 9.93 9.99 1.46
CA VAL A 97 9.00 10.98 2.03
C VAL A 97 9.75 12.23 2.53
N TRP A 98 10.91 12.03 3.17
CA TRP A 98 11.76 13.13 3.64
C TRP A 98 12.37 13.95 2.48
N GLN A 99 13.04 13.28 1.54
CA GLN A 99 13.74 13.94 0.43
C GLN A 99 12.78 14.69 -0.48
N GLN A 100 11.61 14.10 -0.71
CA GLN A 100 10.58 14.66 -1.58
C GLN A 100 9.71 15.69 -0.86
N LYS A 101 10.01 16.07 0.40
CA LYS A 101 9.27 17.08 1.19
C LYS A 101 7.75 16.81 1.24
N THR A 102 7.36 15.54 1.20
CA THR A 102 5.97 15.10 1.18
C THR A 102 5.27 15.47 2.48
N LYS A 103 4.04 16.01 2.40
CA LYS A 103 3.20 16.31 3.58
C LYS A 103 2.15 15.24 3.87
N ALA A 104 1.60 14.61 2.83
CA ALA A 104 0.61 13.54 2.94
C ALA A 104 1.12 12.19 2.41
N VAL A 105 0.83 11.13 3.18
CA VAL A 105 0.85 9.73 2.73
C VAL A 105 -0.59 9.24 2.63
N VAL A 106 -1.00 8.73 1.47
CA VAL A 106 -2.35 8.19 1.24
C VAL A 106 -2.25 6.68 0.99
N MET A 107 -2.68 5.90 1.97
CA MET A 107 -2.69 4.44 1.96
C MET A 107 -4.08 3.91 1.61
N LEU A 108 -4.20 3.21 0.48
CA LEU A 108 -5.49 2.74 -0.06
C LEU A 108 -5.70 1.22 0.07
N ASN A 109 -4.98 0.56 0.98
CA ASN A 109 -5.08 -0.89 1.23
C ASN A 109 -4.94 -1.22 2.71
N ARG A 110 -5.40 -2.41 3.12
CA ARG A 110 -5.05 -2.99 4.43
C ARG A 110 -3.72 -3.76 4.33
N ILE A 111 -3.04 -3.92 5.47
CA ILE A 111 -1.80 -4.71 5.57
C ILE A 111 -2.02 -6.15 5.09
N VAL A 112 -3.14 -6.76 5.51
CA VAL A 112 -3.60 -8.07 5.04
C VAL A 112 -4.92 -7.92 4.28
N GLU A 113 -5.01 -8.52 3.09
CA GLU A 113 -6.24 -8.60 2.31
C GLU A 113 -6.32 -9.99 1.67
N LYS A 114 -7.46 -10.69 1.84
CA LYS A 114 -7.66 -12.08 1.39
C LYS A 114 -6.50 -12.98 1.87
N GLU A 115 -6.25 -12.97 3.17
CA GLU A 115 -5.22 -13.77 3.87
C GLU A 115 -3.76 -13.51 3.42
N SER A 116 -3.52 -12.54 2.55
CA SER A 116 -2.20 -12.25 1.96
C SER A 116 -1.65 -10.92 2.44
N VAL A 117 -0.35 -10.84 2.77
CA VAL A 117 0.32 -9.60 3.17
C VAL A 117 0.54 -8.69 1.96
N LYS A 118 -0.20 -7.58 1.90
CA LYS A 118 -0.22 -6.59 0.81
C LYS A 118 0.70 -5.40 1.03
N CYS A 119 1.07 -5.12 2.28
CA CYS A 119 1.94 -4.04 2.71
C CYS A 119 2.56 -4.44 4.05
N ALA A 120 3.80 -4.02 4.35
CA ALA A 120 4.35 -4.14 5.71
C ALA A 120 3.69 -3.11 6.65
N GLN A 121 3.74 -3.35 7.97
CA GLN A 121 3.54 -2.30 8.97
C GLN A 121 4.77 -1.38 8.89
N TYR A 122 4.61 -0.19 8.29
CA TYR A 122 5.71 0.75 8.08
C TYR A 122 5.58 2.05 8.90
N TRP A 123 4.51 2.19 9.68
CA TRP A 123 4.29 3.30 10.60
C TRP A 123 4.00 2.74 12.01
N PRO A 124 4.36 3.45 13.10
CA PRO A 124 4.03 3.01 14.45
C PRO A 124 2.50 3.05 14.67
N THR A 125 1.99 2.08 15.42
CA THR A 125 0.65 2.17 16.00
C THR A 125 0.67 2.98 17.31
N LYS A 126 -0.51 3.18 17.90
CA LYS A 126 -0.68 3.73 19.25
C LYS A 126 0.03 2.91 20.34
N ASP A 127 0.25 1.62 20.10
CA ASP A 127 0.90 0.71 21.04
C ASP A 127 2.42 0.71 20.86
N ASP A 128 2.92 0.69 19.62
CA ASP A 128 4.37 0.73 19.31
C ASP A 128 5.02 2.08 19.64
N ARG A 129 4.26 3.17 19.47
CA ARG A 129 4.65 4.60 19.62
C ARG A 129 5.74 5.12 18.68
N GLU A 130 6.79 4.36 18.40
CA GLU A 130 7.90 4.76 17.53
C GLU A 130 8.46 3.58 16.72
N MET A 131 8.80 3.84 15.46
CA MET A 131 9.59 2.93 14.62
C MET A 131 10.92 3.60 14.24
N LEU A 132 12.02 2.86 14.36
CA LEU A 132 13.36 3.34 14.03
C LEU A 132 13.92 2.62 12.79
N PHE A 133 14.21 3.38 11.74
CA PHE A 133 14.79 2.94 10.47
C PHE A 133 16.27 3.31 10.43
N LYS A 134 17.10 2.50 11.09
CA LYS A 134 18.53 2.77 11.34
C LYS A 134 19.33 2.91 10.03
N GLU A 135 18.97 2.13 9.02
CA GLU A 135 19.65 2.05 7.72
C GLU A 135 19.66 3.40 7.01
N THR A 136 18.55 4.14 7.10
CA THR A 136 18.40 5.46 6.47
C THR A 136 18.54 6.63 7.45
N GLY A 137 18.61 6.37 8.77
CA GLY A 137 18.76 7.41 9.79
C GLY A 137 17.46 8.17 10.07
N PHE A 138 16.32 7.47 10.10
CA PHE A 138 15.01 8.07 10.37
C PHE A 138 14.29 7.37 11.51
N SER A 139 13.49 8.10 12.27
CA SER A 139 12.45 7.52 13.10
C SER A 139 11.08 8.12 12.78
N VAL A 140 10.04 7.36 13.07
CA VAL A 140 8.64 7.75 12.86
C VAL A 140 7.92 7.55 14.17
N LYS A 141 7.35 8.61 14.73
CA LYS A 141 6.59 8.59 15.99
C LYS A 141 5.11 8.78 15.72
N PHE A 142 4.27 8.04 16.43
CA PHE A 142 2.83 8.24 16.49
C PHE A 142 2.52 9.46 17.37
N LEU A 143 1.74 10.43 16.86
CA LEU A 143 1.26 11.56 17.63
C LEU A 143 -0.22 11.39 18.02
N SER A 144 -1.07 11.13 17.04
CA SER A 144 -2.52 10.97 17.23
C SER A 144 -3.18 10.21 16.08
N GLU A 145 -4.44 9.82 16.27
CA GLU A 145 -5.29 9.21 15.26
C GLU A 145 -6.73 9.77 15.32
N ASP A 146 -7.37 9.92 14.17
CA ASP A 146 -8.82 10.11 14.04
C ASP A 146 -9.39 8.93 13.24
N VAL A 147 -10.15 8.06 13.92
CA VAL A 147 -10.70 6.81 13.36
C VAL A 147 -12.15 7.02 12.95
N LYS A 148 -12.45 6.83 11.65
CA LYS A 148 -13.81 6.81 11.08
C LYS A 148 -14.16 5.40 10.59
N SER A 149 -15.41 5.20 10.20
CA SER A 149 -15.94 3.89 9.78
C SER A 149 -15.25 3.26 8.56
N TYR A 150 -14.70 4.06 7.64
CA TYR A 150 -14.02 3.59 6.42
C TYR A 150 -12.62 4.16 6.17
N TYR A 151 -12.14 5.02 7.06
CA TYR A 151 -10.78 5.56 7.00
C TYR A 151 -10.25 5.95 8.37
N THR A 152 -8.92 6.04 8.49
CA THR A 152 -8.23 6.59 9.67
C THR A 152 -7.24 7.65 9.22
N VAL A 153 -7.12 8.74 9.97
CA VAL A 153 -6.06 9.74 9.77
C VAL A 153 -5.09 9.65 10.94
N HIS A 154 -3.88 9.17 10.71
CA HIS A 154 -2.81 9.22 11.70
C HIS A 154 -1.99 10.50 11.50
N LEU A 155 -1.65 11.17 12.60
CA LEU A 155 -0.65 12.23 12.62
C LEU A 155 0.68 11.63 13.08
N LEU A 156 1.70 11.71 12.23
CA LEU A 156 3.01 11.10 12.47
C LEU A 156 4.09 12.19 12.51
N GLN A 157 5.11 12.00 13.35
CA GLN A 157 6.34 12.81 13.31
C GLN A 157 7.46 11.98 12.67
N LEU A 158 7.92 12.40 11.50
CA LEU A 158 9.11 11.87 10.84
C LEU A 158 10.33 12.67 11.32
N GLY A 159 11.26 12.02 12.03
CA GLY A 159 12.50 12.63 12.53
C GLY A 159 13.73 12.12 11.79
N ASN A 160 14.61 13.02 11.38
CA ASN A 160 15.95 12.70 10.89
C ASN A 160 16.88 12.53 12.09
N THR A 161 17.33 11.31 12.37
CA THR A 161 18.12 11.02 13.58
C THR A 161 19.56 11.52 13.49
N ARG A 162 20.02 11.95 12.30
CA ARG A 162 21.35 12.52 12.07
C ARG A 162 21.38 14.04 12.29
N THR A 163 20.27 14.75 12.05
CA THR A 163 20.20 16.22 12.18
C THR A 163 19.31 16.71 13.32
N GLY A 164 18.44 15.86 13.87
CA GLY A 164 17.42 16.26 14.85
C GLY A 164 16.23 17.01 14.24
N GLU A 165 16.23 17.31 12.94
CA GLU A 165 15.09 17.94 12.26
C GLU A 165 13.89 16.98 12.27
N THR A 166 12.69 17.50 12.54
CA THR A 166 11.44 16.72 12.51
C THR A 166 10.38 17.38 11.63
N ARG A 167 9.50 16.56 11.04
CA ARG A 167 8.39 17.01 10.19
C ARG A 167 7.14 16.22 10.51
N THR A 168 6.02 16.92 10.67
CA THR A 168 4.71 16.28 10.83
C THR A 168 4.16 15.84 9.47
N ILE A 169 3.80 14.56 9.36
CA ILE A 169 3.24 13.90 8.17
C ILE A 169 1.80 13.49 8.48
N SER A 170 0.87 13.80 7.60
CA SER A 170 -0.53 13.33 7.68
C SER A 170 -0.65 12.01 6.91
N HIS A 171 -1.03 10.94 7.59
CA HIS A 171 -1.19 9.60 7.00
C HIS A 171 -2.67 9.24 6.90
N PHE A 172 -3.20 9.26 5.69
CA PHE A 172 -4.60 8.99 5.38
C PHE A 172 -4.77 7.53 4.94
N HIS A 173 -5.39 6.70 5.77
CA HIS A 173 -5.57 5.28 5.54
C HIS A 173 -7.03 4.96 5.19
N TYR A 174 -7.33 4.63 3.93
CA TYR A 174 -8.65 4.14 3.54
C TYR A 174 -8.73 2.62 3.82
N THR A 175 -9.59 2.20 4.75
CA THR A 175 -9.55 0.85 5.35
C THR A 175 -10.52 -0.15 4.73
N THR A 176 -11.54 0.30 4.01
CA THR A 176 -12.61 -0.57 3.45
C THR A 176 -12.57 -0.76 1.93
N TRP A 177 -11.54 -0.30 1.22
CA TRP A 177 -11.45 -0.48 -0.24
C TRP A 177 -10.99 -1.92 -0.59
N PRO A 178 -11.85 -2.77 -1.20
CA PRO A 178 -11.48 -4.14 -1.53
C PRO A 178 -10.46 -4.23 -2.69
N ASP A 179 -9.53 -5.18 -2.60
CA ASP A 179 -8.53 -5.42 -3.64
C ASP A 179 -9.18 -5.85 -4.97
N PHE A 180 -8.73 -5.24 -6.08
CA PHE A 180 -9.34 -5.28 -7.42
C PHE A 180 -10.78 -4.76 -7.56
N GLY A 181 -11.46 -4.46 -6.46
CA GLY A 181 -12.79 -3.85 -6.46
C GLY A 181 -12.76 -2.32 -6.45
N VAL A 182 -13.90 -1.76 -6.06
CA VAL A 182 -14.17 -0.32 -5.95
C VAL A 182 -14.82 -0.03 -4.59
N PRO A 183 -14.78 1.21 -4.08
CA PRO A 183 -15.55 1.62 -2.91
C PRO A 183 -17.05 1.42 -3.14
N GLU A 184 -17.80 1.11 -2.07
CA GLU A 184 -19.24 0.84 -2.13
C GLU A 184 -20.07 2.00 -2.74
N SER A 185 -19.59 3.24 -2.55
CA SER A 185 -20.20 4.42 -3.16
C SER A 185 -19.14 5.46 -3.55
N PRO A 186 -19.42 6.33 -4.53
CA PRO A 186 -18.63 7.53 -4.76
C PRO A 186 -18.59 8.49 -3.56
N ALA A 187 -19.60 8.46 -2.67
CA ALA A 187 -19.73 9.42 -1.57
C ALA A 187 -18.64 9.24 -0.50
N SER A 188 -18.37 8.00 -0.07
CA SER A 188 -17.29 7.72 0.89
C SER A 188 -15.91 8.00 0.30
N PHE A 189 -15.67 7.65 -0.97
CA PHE A 189 -14.44 8.04 -1.66
C PHE A 189 -14.28 9.57 -1.75
N LEU A 190 -15.33 10.30 -2.15
CA LEU A 190 -15.24 11.76 -2.33
C LEU A 190 -15.03 12.44 -0.98
N ASN A 191 -15.76 12.05 0.06
CA ASN A 191 -15.55 12.60 1.39
C ASN A 191 -14.11 12.36 1.89
N PHE A 192 -13.55 11.16 1.70
CA PHE A 192 -12.13 10.90 1.99
C PHE A 192 -11.18 11.79 1.15
N LEU A 193 -11.38 11.90 -0.17
CA LEU A 193 -10.56 12.75 -1.03
C LEU A 193 -10.63 14.22 -0.60
N PHE A 194 -11.81 14.73 -0.27
CA PHE A 194 -11.96 16.09 0.25
C PHE A 194 -11.28 16.26 1.62
N LYS A 195 -11.27 15.24 2.50
CA LYS A 195 -10.48 15.28 3.74
C LYS A 195 -8.96 15.35 3.50
N VAL A 196 -8.45 14.70 2.45
CA VAL A 196 -7.03 14.85 2.04
C VAL A 196 -6.75 16.25 1.45
N ARG A 197 -7.71 16.83 0.70
CA ARG A 197 -7.58 18.19 0.15
C ARG A 197 -7.65 19.27 1.24
N GLU A 198 -8.63 19.17 2.14
CA GLU A 198 -8.87 20.10 3.25
C GLU A 198 -7.69 20.22 4.22
N SER A 199 -6.79 19.22 4.29
CA SER A 199 -5.56 19.30 5.09
C SER A 199 -4.46 20.17 4.48
N GLY A 200 -4.67 20.77 3.30
CA GLY A 200 -3.67 21.52 2.53
C GLY A 200 -2.50 20.66 2.02
N SER A 201 -2.48 19.36 2.31
CA SER A 201 -1.30 18.51 2.10
C SER A 201 -1.04 18.12 0.64
N LEU A 202 -1.92 18.55 -0.27
CA LEU A 202 -1.80 18.40 -1.73
C LEU A 202 -1.38 19.71 -2.43
N ASN A 203 -1.19 20.81 -1.69
CA ASN A 203 -0.94 22.13 -2.27
C ASN A 203 0.51 22.30 -2.77
N PRO A 204 0.77 23.25 -3.69
CA PRO A 204 2.10 23.43 -4.32
C PRO A 204 3.23 23.88 -3.38
N GLU A 205 2.94 24.43 -2.20
CA GLU A 205 3.94 24.76 -1.17
C GLU A 205 4.58 23.52 -0.50
N HIS A 206 4.08 22.32 -0.83
CA HIS A 206 4.58 21.06 -0.35
C HIS A 206 5.09 20.20 -1.49
N GLY A 207 5.96 19.25 -1.16
CA GLY A 207 6.33 18.23 -2.14
C GLY A 207 5.21 17.24 -2.41
N PRO A 208 5.30 16.47 -3.51
CA PRO A 208 4.23 15.60 -3.99
C PRO A 208 3.74 14.63 -2.92
N ALA A 209 2.42 14.46 -2.86
CA ALA A 209 1.80 13.47 -1.97
C ALA A 209 2.17 12.05 -2.39
N VAL A 210 2.53 11.21 -1.42
CA VAL A 210 2.86 9.80 -1.66
C VAL A 210 1.57 8.99 -1.56
N ILE A 211 1.15 8.38 -2.66
CA ILE A 211 -0.10 7.61 -2.76
C ILE A 211 0.24 6.17 -3.10
N HIS A 212 -0.25 5.22 -2.32
CA HIS A 212 -0.01 3.81 -2.56
C HIS A 212 -1.23 2.93 -2.29
N CYS A 213 -1.15 1.72 -2.79
CA CYS A 213 -1.94 0.57 -2.38
C CYS A 213 -0.95 -0.60 -2.23
N SER A 214 -1.31 -1.83 -2.62
CA SER A 214 -0.31 -2.90 -2.66
C SER A 214 0.70 -2.73 -3.81
N ALA A 215 0.22 -2.57 -5.05
CA ALA A 215 1.07 -2.41 -6.24
C ALA A 215 1.33 -0.94 -6.65
N GLY A 216 0.56 0.01 -6.11
CA GLY A 216 0.68 1.43 -6.46
C GLY A 216 0.14 1.81 -7.83
N ILE A 217 -0.81 1.04 -8.39
CA ILE A 217 -1.32 1.27 -9.76
C ILE A 217 -2.85 1.27 -9.88
N GLY A 218 -3.56 0.29 -9.31
CA GLY A 218 -5.04 0.21 -9.42
C GLY A 218 -5.75 1.32 -8.65
N ARG A 219 -5.84 1.14 -7.32
CA ARG A 219 -6.51 2.07 -6.40
C ARG A 219 -5.83 3.45 -6.39
N SER A 220 -4.51 3.48 -6.40
CA SER A 220 -3.71 4.71 -6.51
C SER A 220 -3.97 5.48 -7.82
N GLY A 221 -4.07 4.77 -8.94
CA GLY A 221 -4.43 5.39 -10.23
C GLY A 221 -5.84 5.95 -10.24
N THR A 222 -6.83 5.24 -9.66
CA THR A 222 -8.18 5.78 -9.45
C THR A 222 -8.17 7.04 -8.59
N PHE A 223 -7.47 7.04 -7.46
CA PHE A 223 -7.43 8.20 -6.57
C PHE A 223 -6.86 9.43 -7.29
N SER A 224 -5.67 9.30 -7.88
CA SER A 224 -4.99 10.42 -8.54
C SER A 224 -5.73 10.90 -9.80
N LEU A 225 -6.33 10.00 -10.58
CA LEU A 225 -7.11 10.40 -11.76
C LEU A 225 -8.35 11.21 -11.35
N VAL A 226 -9.09 10.76 -10.34
CA VAL A 226 -10.28 11.47 -9.85
C VAL A 226 -9.87 12.84 -9.30
N ASP A 227 -8.82 12.89 -8.47
CA ASP A 227 -8.31 14.16 -7.94
C ASP A 227 -7.90 15.13 -9.05
N SER A 228 -7.02 14.71 -9.98
CA SER A 228 -6.58 15.55 -11.11
C SER A 228 -7.75 16.05 -11.94
N CYS A 229 -8.76 15.21 -12.20
CA CYS A 229 -9.97 15.63 -12.91
C CYS A 229 -10.75 16.69 -12.14
N LEU A 230 -10.93 16.53 -10.82
CA LEU A 230 -11.66 17.52 -10.03
C LEU A 230 -10.91 18.87 -9.97
N VAL A 231 -9.57 18.87 -9.90
CA VAL A 231 -8.76 20.10 -10.01
C VAL A 231 -8.99 20.82 -11.35
N LEU A 232 -8.98 20.09 -12.47
CA LEU A 232 -9.22 20.68 -13.79
C LEU A 232 -10.66 21.20 -13.94
N ILE A 233 -11.67 20.53 -13.36
CA ILE A 233 -13.05 21.04 -13.31
C ILE A 233 -13.13 22.31 -12.46
N GLU A 234 -12.39 22.41 -11.36
CA GLU A 234 -12.31 23.61 -10.51
C GLU A 234 -11.68 24.81 -11.25
N LYS A 235 -10.73 24.56 -12.17
CA LYS A 235 -10.17 25.58 -13.08
C LYS A 235 -11.12 25.98 -14.22
N GLY A 236 -12.18 25.21 -14.47
CA GLY A 236 -13.12 25.40 -15.58
C GLY A 236 -12.75 24.69 -16.88
N ASP A 237 -11.75 23.79 -16.86
CA ASP A 237 -11.21 23.13 -18.05
C ASP A 237 -12.14 22.04 -18.61
N ASN A 238 -12.07 21.84 -19.93
CA ASN A 238 -12.72 20.72 -20.60
C ASN A 238 -11.86 19.44 -20.49
N ILE A 239 -12.36 18.43 -19.78
CA ILE A 239 -11.57 17.23 -19.46
C ILE A 239 -11.85 16.06 -20.39
N ASN A 240 -10.80 15.56 -21.03
CA ASN A 240 -10.78 14.23 -21.62
C ASN A 240 -10.15 13.21 -20.64
N ILE A 241 -11.01 12.54 -19.85
CA ILE A 241 -10.59 11.57 -18.82
C ILE A 241 -9.76 10.41 -19.42
N LYS A 242 -10.04 9.99 -20.67
CA LYS A 242 -9.26 8.98 -21.40
C LYS A 242 -7.84 9.47 -21.62
N GLN A 243 -7.70 10.67 -22.19
CA GLN A 243 -6.41 11.27 -22.52
C GLN A 243 -5.58 11.57 -21.27
N LEU A 244 -6.22 12.06 -20.20
CA LEU A 244 -5.55 12.29 -18.92
C LEU A 244 -5.00 10.98 -18.33
N LEU A 245 -5.79 9.91 -18.31
CA LEU A 245 -5.31 8.60 -17.84
C LEU A 245 -4.17 8.05 -18.72
N LEU A 246 -4.22 8.26 -20.04
CA LEU A 246 -3.11 7.91 -20.94
C LEU A 246 -1.85 8.74 -20.63
N ASN A 247 -1.99 10.04 -20.36
CA ASN A 247 -0.89 10.91 -19.95
C ASN A 247 -0.28 10.45 -18.61
N MET A 248 -1.11 10.18 -17.59
CA MET A 248 -0.66 9.61 -16.31
C MET A 248 0.07 8.28 -16.50
N ARG A 249 -0.41 7.43 -17.42
CA ARG A 249 0.22 6.14 -17.75
C ARG A 249 1.57 6.26 -18.46
N LYS A 250 1.96 7.45 -18.96
CA LYS A 250 3.34 7.71 -19.41
C LYS A 250 4.32 7.73 -18.24
N TYR A 251 3.88 8.10 -17.04
CA TYR A 251 4.75 8.14 -15.85
C TYR A 251 4.76 6.83 -15.06
N ARG A 252 3.66 6.07 -15.02
CA ARG A 252 3.61 4.76 -14.35
C ARG A 252 2.70 3.79 -15.10
N MET A 253 3.20 2.59 -15.36
CA MET A 253 2.44 1.53 -16.03
C MET A 253 1.14 1.18 -15.30
N GLY A 254 0.13 0.75 -16.06
CA GLY A 254 -1.03 0.02 -15.52
C GLY A 254 -1.95 0.78 -14.55
N LEU A 255 -1.89 2.12 -14.49
CA LEU A 255 -2.79 2.89 -13.64
C LEU A 255 -4.26 2.60 -13.97
N ILE A 256 -5.07 2.31 -12.95
CA ILE A 256 -6.40 1.69 -13.07
C ILE A 256 -6.30 0.29 -13.68
N GLN A 257 -6.68 -0.73 -12.90
CA GLN A 257 -6.44 -2.15 -13.22
C GLN A 257 -7.67 -2.90 -13.74
N THR A 258 -8.88 -2.38 -13.52
CA THR A 258 -10.13 -3.03 -13.96
C THR A 258 -11.08 -2.06 -14.67
N PRO A 259 -11.97 -2.56 -15.55
CA PRO A 259 -13.06 -1.77 -16.13
C PRO A 259 -13.97 -1.14 -15.07
N ASP A 260 -14.17 -1.80 -13.93
CA ASP A 260 -14.98 -1.27 -12.83
C ASP A 260 -14.30 -0.11 -12.11
N GLN A 261 -12.97 -0.16 -11.92
CA GLN A 261 -12.20 1.00 -11.43
C GLN A 261 -12.27 2.18 -12.40
N LEU A 262 -12.24 1.94 -13.71
CA LEU A 262 -12.45 3.00 -14.71
C LEU A 262 -13.87 3.57 -14.60
N ARG A 263 -14.91 2.71 -14.58
CA ARG A 263 -16.31 3.10 -14.44
C ARG A 263 -16.56 3.89 -13.15
N PHE A 264 -15.98 3.45 -12.03
CA PHE A 264 -16.04 4.14 -10.75
C PHE A 264 -15.40 5.52 -10.86
N SER A 265 -14.21 5.64 -11.46
CA SER A 265 -13.54 6.93 -11.68
C SER A 265 -14.46 7.92 -12.40
N TYR A 266 -15.08 7.51 -13.52
CA TYR A 266 -16.07 8.32 -14.24
C TYR A 266 -17.26 8.73 -13.36
N MET A 267 -17.88 7.78 -12.64
CA MET A 267 -19.01 8.07 -11.76
C MET A 267 -18.68 9.05 -10.65
N THR A 268 -17.47 8.94 -10.10
CA THR A 268 -16.98 9.73 -8.97
C THR A 268 -16.56 11.13 -9.41
N ILE A 269 -15.93 11.29 -10.57
CA ILE A 269 -15.67 12.60 -11.20
C ILE A 269 -17.00 13.32 -11.49
N ILE A 270 -17.97 12.60 -12.05
CA ILE A 270 -19.32 13.11 -12.31
C ILE A 270 -20.00 13.62 -11.04
N GLU A 271 -19.89 12.88 -9.93
CA GLU A 271 -20.53 13.26 -8.67
C GLU A 271 -19.80 14.45 -8.02
N GLY A 272 -18.47 14.43 -7.99
CA GLY A 272 -17.64 15.53 -7.50
C GLY A 272 -17.84 16.84 -8.27
N ALA A 273 -18.01 16.76 -9.59
CA ALA A 273 -18.27 17.92 -10.45
C ALA A 273 -19.56 18.67 -10.13
N LYS A 274 -20.55 18.02 -9.48
CA LYS A 274 -21.79 18.69 -9.04
C LYS A 274 -21.55 19.60 -7.84
N PHE A 275 -20.75 19.11 -6.88
CA PHE A 275 -20.39 19.87 -5.67
C PHE A 275 -19.60 21.12 -6.04
N ILE A 276 -18.58 20.98 -6.91
CA ILE A 276 -17.76 22.10 -7.40
C ILE A 276 -18.62 23.17 -8.09
N LYS A 277 -19.70 22.77 -8.78
CA LYS A 277 -20.63 23.69 -9.46
C LYS A 277 -21.66 24.37 -8.54
N GLY A 278 -21.39 24.43 -7.23
CA GLY A 278 -22.08 25.30 -6.29
C GLY A 278 -23.10 24.63 -5.36
N ASP A 279 -23.32 23.32 -5.47
CA ASP A 279 -24.21 22.60 -4.56
C ASP A 279 -23.47 22.16 -3.28
N SER A 280 -23.22 23.11 -2.39
CA SER A 280 -22.54 22.89 -1.11
C SER A 280 -23.32 21.96 -0.16
N SER A 281 -24.61 21.71 -0.42
CA SER A 281 -25.40 20.72 0.34
C SER A 281 -24.89 19.29 0.12
N ILE A 282 -24.26 19.03 -1.02
CA ILE A 282 -23.76 17.69 -1.40
C ILE A 282 -22.67 17.19 -0.43
N GLN A 283 -21.81 18.05 0.12
CA GLN A 283 -20.77 17.59 1.07
C GLN A 283 -21.38 17.06 2.37
N LYS A 284 -22.38 17.75 2.94
CA LYS A 284 -23.14 17.27 4.10
C LYS A 284 -23.80 15.93 3.78
N ARG A 285 -24.45 15.85 2.62
CA ARG A 285 -25.08 14.62 2.10
C ARG A 285 -24.09 13.48 1.90
N TRP A 286 -22.85 13.73 1.46
CA TRP A 286 -21.83 12.68 1.35
C TRP A 286 -21.36 12.21 2.73
N LYS A 287 -21.13 13.11 3.69
CA LYS A 287 -20.81 12.73 5.07
C LYS A 287 -21.90 11.82 5.64
N GLU A 288 -23.18 12.22 5.53
CA GLU A 288 -24.37 11.44 5.91
C GLU A 288 -24.43 10.06 5.21
N LEU A 289 -24.35 10.04 3.87
CA LEU A 289 -24.42 8.80 3.08
C LEU A 289 -23.23 7.85 3.33
N SER A 290 -22.06 8.41 3.61
CA SER A 290 -20.85 7.64 3.90
C SER A 290 -20.83 7.03 5.30
N LYS A 291 -21.69 7.51 6.22
CA LYS A 291 -21.79 7.05 7.60
C LYS A 291 -20.44 7.07 8.33
N GLU A 292 -19.64 8.13 8.14
CA GLU A 292 -18.26 8.18 8.64
C GLU A 292 -18.15 8.09 10.18
N ASP A 293 -19.13 8.64 10.90
CA ASP A 293 -19.15 8.69 12.37
C ASP A 293 -19.76 7.43 13.03
N VAL A 294 -20.11 6.39 12.25
CA VAL A 294 -20.60 5.12 12.80
C VAL A 294 -19.41 4.29 13.29
N CYS A 295 -19.49 3.73 14.50
CA CYS A 295 -18.41 2.89 15.04
C CYS A 295 -18.06 1.73 14.09
N PRO A 296 -16.77 1.46 13.84
CA PRO A 296 -16.37 0.31 13.04
C PRO A 296 -16.82 -1.00 13.71
N VAL A 297 -17.47 -1.87 12.93
CA VAL A 297 -17.85 -3.21 13.38
C VAL A 297 -16.59 -4.07 13.40
N PHE A 298 -16.03 -4.30 14.58
CA PHE A 298 -14.90 -5.21 14.76
C PHE A 298 -15.39 -6.66 14.70
N ASP A 299 -14.99 -7.38 13.65
CA ASP A 299 -15.15 -8.83 13.59
C ASP A 299 -14.06 -9.48 14.45
N HIS A 300 -14.41 -9.84 15.69
CA HIS A 300 -13.52 -10.43 16.69
C HIS A 300 -13.18 -11.90 16.37
N SER A 301 -12.46 -12.13 15.28
CA SER A 301 -11.79 -13.41 15.03
C SER A 301 -10.37 -13.39 15.65
N PRO A 302 -10.00 -14.37 16.50
CA PRO A 302 -8.73 -14.34 17.21
C PRO A 302 -7.53 -14.49 16.28
N THR A 303 -6.49 -13.71 16.53
CA THR A 303 -5.25 -13.65 15.75
C THR A 303 -4.54 -15.01 15.71
N LYS A 304 -4.78 -15.80 14.66
CA LYS A 304 -3.94 -16.96 14.37
C LYS A 304 -2.54 -16.48 13.99
N ILE A 305 -1.52 -17.09 14.59
CA ILE A 305 -0.13 -16.96 14.16
C ILE A 305 -0.03 -17.55 12.74
N MET A 306 -0.06 -16.68 11.73
CA MET A 306 0.04 -17.06 10.33
C MET A 306 1.50 -17.06 9.91
N THR A 307 1.95 -18.15 9.28
CA THR A 307 3.26 -18.20 8.63
C THR A 307 3.30 -17.22 7.45
N GLU A 308 4.28 -16.30 7.45
CA GLU A 308 4.32 -15.16 6.54
C GLU A 308 4.54 -15.56 5.07
N LYS A 309 3.45 -15.77 4.33
CA LYS A 309 3.47 -15.98 2.88
C LYS A 309 3.37 -14.65 2.14
N TYR A 310 4.51 -14.00 1.93
CA TYR A 310 4.60 -12.92 0.95
C TYR A 310 4.39 -13.48 -0.47
N ASN A 311 3.59 -12.80 -1.28
CA ASN A 311 3.39 -13.19 -2.67
C ASN A 311 4.71 -13.06 -3.47
N GLY A 312 5.36 -14.20 -3.75
CA GLY A 312 6.35 -14.31 -4.83
C GLY A 312 7.79 -14.65 -4.43
N ASN A 313 8.16 -14.67 -3.14
CA ASN A 313 9.47 -15.18 -2.69
C ASN A 313 9.32 -15.97 -1.39
N ARG A 314 9.83 -17.22 -1.36
CA ARG A 314 10.17 -17.89 -0.10
C ARG A 314 11.51 -17.32 0.36
N ILE A 315 11.55 -16.72 1.55
CA ILE A 315 12.81 -16.48 2.26
C ILE A 315 13.01 -17.71 3.13
N GLY A 316 14.06 -18.48 2.84
CA GLY A 316 14.50 -19.56 3.73
C GLY A 316 15.24 -18.95 4.91
N LEU A 317 14.75 -19.21 6.11
CA LEU A 317 15.54 -19.07 7.33
C LEU A 317 16.00 -20.48 7.71
N GLU A 318 17.29 -20.63 7.99
CA GLU A 318 17.87 -21.89 8.45
C GLU A 318 17.45 -22.11 9.91
N GLU A 319 16.83 -23.26 10.20
CA GLU A 319 16.46 -23.62 11.58
C GLU A 319 17.69 -24.17 12.31
N GLU A 320 18.25 -23.38 13.23
CA GLU A 320 19.16 -23.92 14.24
C GLU A 320 18.40 -24.88 15.17
N LYS A 321 18.83 -26.14 15.20
CA LYS A 321 18.27 -27.16 16.09
C LYS A 321 18.69 -26.90 17.53
N LEU A 322 17.71 -26.59 18.39
CA LEU A 322 17.85 -26.74 19.84
C LEU A 322 16.85 -27.78 20.36
N THR A 323 17.39 -28.96 20.70
CA THR A 323 16.72 -30.03 21.44
C THR A 323 16.67 -29.70 22.92
N GLY A 324 15.54 -29.92 23.61
CA GLY A 324 15.41 -29.61 25.04
C GLY A 324 14.02 -29.86 25.62
N ASP A 325 13.65 -31.14 25.71
CA ASP A 325 12.59 -31.78 26.51
C ASP A 325 11.56 -30.93 27.27
N ARG A 326 10.29 -31.24 27.00
CA ARG A 326 9.22 -31.20 28.02
C ARG A 326 8.86 -32.63 28.38
N TYR A 327 8.88 -32.99 29.67
CA TYR A 327 7.91 -33.96 30.18
C TYR A 327 7.34 -33.55 31.53
N SER A 328 6.03 -33.69 31.62
CA SER A 328 5.16 -33.42 32.75
C SER A 328 4.91 -34.68 33.58
N GLY A 329 4.43 -34.49 34.81
CA GLY A 329 3.43 -35.40 35.39
C GLY A 329 3.97 -36.38 36.43
N LEU A 330 3.83 -36.00 37.70
CA LEU A 330 3.92 -36.90 38.84
C LEU A 330 2.63 -37.75 38.92
N SER A 331 2.73 -39.09 38.97
CA SER A 331 1.72 -39.93 39.64
C SER A 331 2.17 -41.40 39.84
N SER A 332 1.67 -41.98 40.93
CA SER A 332 1.50 -43.42 41.26
C SER A 332 2.70 -44.39 41.24
N LYS A 333 2.95 -44.91 42.45
CA LYS A 333 3.72 -46.13 42.77
C LYS A 333 3.03 -47.39 42.22
N THR A 334 3.78 -48.50 42.10
CA THR A 334 3.56 -49.80 42.80
C THR A 334 4.45 -50.92 42.20
N GLN A 335 5.11 -51.72 43.08
CA GLN A 335 5.60 -53.14 43.01
C GLN A 335 5.96 -53.82 41.66
N GLU A 336 6.84 -54.84 41.51
CA GLU A 336 7.75 -55.63 42.38
C GLU A 336 8.67 -56.53 41.48
N ALA A 337 9.63 -57.26 42.08
CA ALA A 337 10.32 -58.48 41.54
C ALA A 337 11.26 -58.29 40.31
N LEU A 338 12.53 -58.72 40.33
CA LEU A 338 13.07 -60.11 40.20
C LEU A 338 12.71 -60.72 38.83
N GLU A 339 13.59 -61.39 38.07
CA GLU A 339 14.83 -62.10 38.41
C GLU A 339 15.71 -62.31 37.13
N GLU A 340 16.99 -62.69 37.32
CA GLU A 340 17.82 -63.67 36.55
C GLU A 340 17.61 -64.01 35.04
N SER A 341 18.61 -64.44 34.23
CA SER A 341 20.05 -64.79 34.44
C SER A 341 20.78 -65.08 33.09
N SER A 342 22.08 -65.42 33.17
CA SER A 342 22.89 -66.22 32.21
C SER A 342 23.34 -65.54 30.89
N GLU A 343 24.65 -65.37 30.62
CA GLU A 343 25.64 -66.35 30.07
C GLU A 343 25.33 -66.77 28.62
N SER A 344 26.25 -66.96 27.65
CA SER A 344 27.71 -66.76 27.49
C SER A 344 28.02 -66.73 25.96
N SER A 345 29.24 -66.67 25.38
CA SER A 345 30.64 -66.50 25.80
C SER A 345 31.50 -66.06 24.57
N SER A 346 32.74 -65.63 24.81
CA SER A 346 33.93 -65.68 23.92
C SER A 346 33.80 -65.72 22.38
N THR A 347 34.41 -64.75 21.68
CA THR A 347 35.72 -64.96 20.98
C THR A 347 36.39 -63.65 20.57
N VAL A 348 37.72 -63.70 20.43
CA VAL A 348 38.69 -62.63 20.09
C VAL A 348 39.81 -63.35 19.28
N PRO A 349 40.82 -62.71 18.62
CA PRO A 349 41.01 -61.36 18.05
C PRO A 349 41.42 -61.41 16.55
N VAL A 350 42.09 -60.33 16.08
CA VAL A 350 43.08 -60.24 14.95
C VAL A 350 42.50 -59.82 13.59
N LEU A 351 43.08 -58.95 12.76
CA LEU A 351 44.02 -57.79 12.80
C LEU A 351 44.46 -57.59 11.32
N LEU A 352 44.72 -56.34 10.89
CA LEU A 352 45.32 -55.98 9.58
C LEU A 352 44.40 -56.26 8.35
N GLN A 353 44.47 -55.54 7.22
CA GLN A 353 45.51 -54.63 6.73
C GLN A 353 44.96 -53.64 5.66
N ARG A 354 45.55 -52.43 5.59
CA ARG A 354 45.43 -51.38 4.54
C ARG A 354 44.13 -50.56 4.48
#